data_AF-A0A953RT50-F1
#
_entry.id   AF-A0A953RT50-F1
#
_cell.length_a   1.000
_cell.length_b   1.000
_cell.length_c   1.000
_cell.angle_alpha   90.00
_cell.angle_beta   90.00
_cell.angle_gamma   90.00
#
_symmetry.space_group_name_H-M   'P 1'
#
loop_
_entity.id
_entity.type
_entity.pdbx_description
1 polymer ?
#
loop_
_entity_poly.entity_id
_entity_poly.type
_entity_poly.pdbx_seq_one_letter_code
_entity_poly.pdbx_strand_id
1 'polypeptide(L)' 'MPKRNLRIIKRVKNVPVIGICEACKMQFQAEHQPAGQQARAQAVIQQQFNAHRCSVPSGETPYFD' A
#
# COMPACT_ATOMS: atom_id res chain seq x y z
N MET A 1 15.10 -11.92 0.19
CA MET A 1 14.40 -10.62 0.24
C MET A 1 13.07 -10.83 0.95
N PRO A 2 12.69 -10.05 1.97
CA PRO A 2 11.38 -10.18 2.57
C PRO A 2 10.33 -9.93 1.48
N LYS A 3 9.44 -10.90 1.25
CA LYS A 3 8.36 -10.75 0.28
C LYS A 3 7.45 -9.62 0.77
N ARG A 4 7.55 -8.46 0.13
CA ARG A 4 6.59 -7.37 0.32
C ARG A 4 5.34 -7.71 -0.46
N ASN A 5 4.22 -7.84 0.22
CA ASN A 5 2.90 -8.06 -0.39
C ASN A 5 2.04 -6.81 -0.23
N LEU A 6 1.25 -6.50 -1.26
CA LEU A 6 0.19 -5.49 -1.19
C LEU A 6 -1.11 -6.15 -0.76
N ARG A 7 -1.75 -5.63 0.28
CA ARG A 7 -3.07 -6.08 0.74
C ARG A 7 -4.07 -4.93 0.71
N ILE A 8 -5.21 -5.12 0.07
CA ILE A 8 -6.31 -4.16 0.12
C ILE A 8 -7.05 -4.31 1.46
N ILE A 9 -7.11 -3.24 2.24
CA ILE A 9 -7.77 -3.22 3.56
C ILE A 9 -9.08 -2.45 3.57
N LYS A 10 -9.29 -1.56 2.58
CA LYS A 10 -10.52 -0.79 2.47
C LYS A 10 -11.01 -0.76 1.03
N ARG A 11 -12.30 -1.10 0.87
CA ARG A 11 -13.05 -0.96 -0.37
C ARG A 11 -14.28 -0.11 -0.09
N VAL A 12 -14.66 0.73 -1.04
CA VAL A 12 -15.93 1.47 -1.01
C VAL A 12 -16.66 1.20 -2.32
N LYS A 13 -17.92 0.75 -2.26
CA LYS A 13 -18.69 0.35 -3.46
C LYS A 13 -17.89 -0.61 -4.38
N ASN A 14 -17.21 -1.59 -3.77
CA ASN A 14 -16.29 -2.53 -4.41
C ASN A 14 -15.02 -1.92 -5.07
N VAL A 15 -14.82 -0.61 -5.00
CA VAL A 15 -13.60 0.08 -5.44
C VAL A 15 -12.54 -0.02 -4.33
N PRO A 16 -11.33 -0.55 -4.61
CA PRO A 16 -10.24 -0.52 -3.64
C PRO A 16 -9.75 0.92 -3.46
N VAL A 17 -9.80 1.42 -2.22
CA VAL A 17 -9.46 2.80 -1.89
C VAL A 17 -8.24 2.89 -0.98
N ILE A 18 -7.97 1.85 -0.18
CA ILE A 18 -6.77 1.77 0.66
C ILE A 18 -6.16 0.37 0.55
N GLY A 19 -4.89 0.33 0.15
CA GLY A 19 -4.01 -0.83 0.26
C GLY A 19 -2.88 -0.59 1.24
N ILE A 20 -2.26 -1.65 1.75
CA ILE A 20 -1.10 -1.58 2.64
C ILE A 20 0.01 -2.50 2.16
N CYS A 21 1.25 -2.12 2.42
CA CYS A 21 2.36 -3.07 2.38
C CYS A 21 2.34 -3.92 3.65
N GLU A 22 2.26 -5.24 3.54
CA GLU A 22 2.24 -6.11 4.72
C GLU A 22 3.56 -6.10 5.49
N ALA A 23 4.67 -5.77 4.84
CA ALA A 23 6.01 -5.76 5.42
C ALA A 23 6.28 -4.51 6.28
N CYS A 24 5.99 -3.31 5.77
CA CYS A 24 6.27 -2.05 6.48
C CYS A 24 5.01 -1.32 6.98
N LYS A 25 3.82 -1.86 6.74
CA LYS A 25 2.51 -1.28 7.08
C LYS A 25 2.22 0.10 6.45
N MET A 26 3.04 0.54 5.50
CA MET A 26 2.78 1.75 4.70
C MET A 26 1.43 1.62 3.98
N GLN A 27 0.61 2.67 4.03
CA GLN A 27 -0.68 2.72 3.37
C GLN A 27 -0.58 3.44 2.02
N PHE A 28 -1.35 2.98 1.06
CA PHE A 28 -1.46 3.51 -0.30
C PHE A 28 -2.93 3.80 -0.56
N GLN A 29 -3.23 5.04 -0.91
CA GLN A 29 -4.60 5.51 -1.10
C GLN A 29 -4.83 5.84 -2.56
N ALA A 30 -5.96 5.40 -3.09
CA ALA A 30 -6.48 5.90 -4.35
C ALA A 30 -7.65 6.84 -4.08
N GLU A 31 -7.73 7.90 -4.88
CA GLU A 31 -8.86 8.81 -4.84
C GLU A 31 -10.17 8.06 -5.07
N HIS A 32 -11.23 8.58 -4.47
CA HIS A 32 -12.56 8.00 -4.52
C HIS A 32 -13.16 8.22 -5.91
N GLN A 33 -12.85 7.32 -6.84
CA GLN A 33 -13.32 7.40 -8.21
C GLN A 33 -14.81 6.99 -8.30
N PRO A 34 -15.58 7.59 -9.23
CA PRO A 34 -16.96 7.21 -9.47
C PRO A 34 -17.08 5.73 -9.89
N ALA A 35 -18.25 5.15 -9.64
CA ALA A 35 -18.54 3.75 -9.92
C ALA A 35 -18.19 3.41 -11.39
N GLY A 36 -17.44 2.31 -11.59
CA GLY A 36 -16.95 1.88 -12.91
C GLY A 36 -15.44 2.05 -13.12
N GLN A 37 -14.73 2.81 -12.28
CA GLN A 37 -13.27 3.01 -12.38
C GLN A 37 -12.46 2.16 -11.38
N GLN A 38 -12.98 0.99 -10.99
CA GLN A 38 -12.35 0.07 -10.04
C GLN A 38 -10.92 -0.32 -10.46
N ALA A 39 -10.74 -0.60 -11.76
CA ALA A 39 -9.45 -0.96 -12.32
C ALA A 39 -8.42 0.17 -12.19
N ARG A 40 -8.83 1.43 -12.34
CA ARG A 40 -7.93 2.58 -12.17
C ARG A 40 -7.52 2.78 -10.73
N ALA A 41 -8.47 2.70 -9.79
CA ALA A 41 -8.16 2.80 -8.37
C ALA A 41 -7.16 1.71 -7.92
N GLN A 42 -7.37 0.47 -8.39
CA GLN A 42 -6.44 -0.62 -8.12
C GLN A 42 -5.06 -0.38 -8.75
N ALA A 43 -5.01 0.09 -10.00
CA ALA A 43 -3.75 0.40 -10.69
C ALA A 43 -2.96 1.50 -9.96
N VAL A 44 -3.63 2.55 -9.45
CA VAL A 44 -2.99 3.62 -8.68
C VAL A 44 -2.36 3.08 -7.39
N ILE A 45 -3.11 2.30 -6.60
CA ILE A 45 -2.58 1.67 -5.37
C ILE A 45 -1.40 0.76 -5.71
N GLN A 46 -1.51 -0.04 -6.77
CA GLN A 46 -0.44 -0.94 -7.21
C GLN A 46 0.81 -0.17 -7.66
N GLN A 47 0.64 0.93 -8.38
CA GLN A 47 1.75 1.78 -8.82
C GLN A 47 2.46 2.43 -7.62
N GLN A 48 1.70 2.95 -6.64
CA GLN A 48 2.29 3.47 -5.40
C GLN A 48 3.05 2.39 -4.63
N PHE A 49 2.49 1.17 -4.53
CA PHE A 49 3.17 0.03 -3.90
C PHE A 49 4.46 -0.36 -4.64
N ASN A 50 4.44 -0.36 -5.96
CA ASN A 50 5.60 -0.70 -6.79
C ASN A 50 6.70 0.36 -6.69
N ALA A 51 6.33 1.64 -6.71
CA ALA A 51 7.23 2.78 -6.56
C ALA A 51 7.78 2.90 -5.12
N HIS A 52 7.00 2.46 -4.15
CA HIS A 52 7.44 2.34 -2.77
C HIS A 52 8.61 1.36 -2.66
N ARG A 53 9.70 1.83 -2.06
CA ARG A 53 10.75 0.96 -1.55
C ARG A 53 10.41 0.64 -0.10
N CYS A 54 10.22 -0.64 0.21
CA CYS A 54 10.24 -1.08 1.59
C CYS A 54 11.58 -0.64 2.16
N SER A 55 11.58 0.40 2.99
CA SER A 55 12.61 0.49 4.00
C SER A 55 12.32 -0.71 4.90
N VAL A 56 13.02 -1.81 4.66
CA VAL A 56 13.41 -2.63 5.81
C VAL A 56 13.98 -1.63 6.80
N PRO A 57 13.54 -1.57 8.07
CA PRO A 57 14.32 -0.86 9.06
C PRO A 57 15.70 -1.51 8.97
N SER A 58 16.63 -0.80 8.35
CA SER A 58 17.99 -1.24 8.11
C SER A 58 18.67 -1.20 9.46
N GLY A 59 18.34 -2.13 10.35
CA GLY A 59 19.06 -2.34 11.61
C GLY A 59 19.23 -1.12 12.51
N GLU A 60 18.54 0.01 12.33
CA GLU A 60 18.50 1.07 13.33
C GLU A 60 17.45 0.67 14.37
N THR A 61 17.84 -0.30 15.20
CA THR A 61 17.48 -0.20 16.60
C THR A 61 17.94 1.18 17.07
N PRO A 62 17.06 2.08 17.55
CA PRO A 62 17.54 3.09 18.48
C PRO A 62 18.14 2.29 19.64
N TYR A 63 19.47 2.23 19.67
CA TYR A 63 20.21 1.78 20.84
C TYR A 63 19.81 2.72 21.98
N PHE A 64 19.47 2.11 23.11
CA PHE A 64 19.02 2.74 24.34
C PHE A 64 20.01 3.81 24.86
N ASP A 65 19.47 4.85 25.51
CA ASP A 65 20.00 5.37 26.77
C ASP A 65 18.91 5.22 27.83
#